data_AF-A0A9D2G892-F1
#
_entry.id   AF-A0A9D2G892-F1
#
_cell.length_a   1.000
_cell.length_b   1.000
_cell.length_c   1.000
_cell.angle_alpha   90.00
_cell.angle_beta   90.00
_cell.angle_gamma   90.00
#
_symmetry.space_group_name_H-M   'P 1'
#
loop_
_entity.id
_entity.type
_entity.pdbx_description
1 polymer ?
#
loop_
_entity_poly.entity_id
_entity_poly.type
_entity_poly.pdbx_seq_one_letter_code
_entity_poly.pdbx_strand_id
1 'polypeptide(L)' 'MCGIFMERDHIRERLASAASMPKDVVLGASVITILGRNEVCIENYRGIIEYTDTLIR' A
#
# COMPACT_ATOMS: atom_id res chain seq x y z
N MET A 1 8.42 -16.33 11.94
CA MET A 1 7.65 -16.04 10.70
C MET A 1 7.55 -14.54 10.36
N CYS A 2 7.66 -13.62 11.34
CA CYS A 2 7.63 -12.16 11.08
C CYS A 2 8.90 -11.62 10.39
N GLY A 3 10.08 -12.22 10.64
CA GLY A 3 11.36 -11.75 10.08
C GLY A 3 11.52 -11.90 8.57
N ILE A 4 10.98 -12.97 7.97
CA ILE A 4 11.11 -13.23 6.52
C ILE A 4 10.26 -12.24 5.70
N PHE A 5 9.14 -11.77 6.26
CA PHE A 5 8.25 -10.81 5.59
C PHE A 5 8.91 -9.42 5.51
N MET A 6 9.50 -8.94 6.62
CA MET A 6 10.26 -7.68 6.64
C MET A 6 11.46 -7.71 5.68
N GLU A 7 12.17 -8.83 5.58
CA GLU A 7 13.37 -8.94 4.75
C GLU A 7 13.04 -8.81 3.25
N ARG A 8 11.91 -9.38 2.80
CA ARG A 8 11.45 -9.22 1.40
C ARG A 8 10.99 -7.81 1.07
N ASP A 9 10.29 -7.15 1.99
CA ASP A 9 9.86 -5.76 1.79
C ASP A 9 11.05 -4.81 1.75
N HIS A 10 12.09 -5.05 2.55
CA HIS A 10 13.31 -4.26 2.51
C HIS A 10 14.07 -4.41 1.18
N ILE A 11 14.12 -5.62 0.61
CA ILE A 11 14.70 -5.84 -0.74
C ILE A 11 13.87 -5.12 -1.81
N ARG A 12 12.54 -5.20 -1.74
CA ARG A 12 11.62 -4.49 -2.66
C ARG A 12 11.76 -2.98 -2.55
N GLU A 13 11.93 -2.42 -1.35
CA GLU A 13 12.20 -0.99 -1.16
C GLU A 13 13.50 -0.53 -1.81
N ARG A 14 14.58 -1.31 -1.66
CA ARG A 14 15.87 -0.97 -2.30
C ARG A 14 15.79 -1.03 -3.82
N LEU A 15 15.05 -1.99 -4.38
CA LEU A 15 14.79 -2.08 -5.81
C LEU A 15 13.89 -0.93 -6.31
N ALA A 16 12.84 -0.58 -5.57
CA ALA A 16 11.99 0.58 -5.88
C ALA A 16 12.81 1.86 -5.97
N SER A 17 13.68 2.06 -4.98
CA SER A 17 14.55 3.24 -4.88
C SER A 17 15.57 3.30 -6.02
N ALA A 18 16.12 2.14 -6.44
CA ALA A 18 17.03 2.05 -7.58
C ALA A 18 16.31 2.27 -8.93
N ALA A 19 15.04 1.87 -9.04
CA ALA A 19 14.23 1.98 -10.25
C ALA A 19 13.43 3.29 -10.33
N SER A 20 13.56 4.20 -9.37
CA SER A 20 12.74 5.43 -9.25
C SER A 20 11.23 5.14 -9.21
N MET A 21 10.82 3.94 -8.79
CA MET A 21 9.41 3.53 -8.80
C MET A 21 8.73 3.92 -7.47
N PRO A 22 7.44 4.33 -7.51
CA PRO A 22 6.66 4.65 -6.32
C PRO A 22 6.56 3.45 -5.38
N LYS A 23 6.73 3.68 -4.08
CA LYS A 23 6.74 2.62 -3.05
C LYS A 23 5.38 1.93 -2.89
N ASP A 24 4.31 2.69 -3.07
CA ASP A 24 2.91 2.27 -3.15
C ASP A 24 2.69 1.21 -4.24
N VAL A 25 3.29 1.39 -5.42
CA VAL A 25 3.27 0.39 -6.51
C VAL A 25 4.14 -0.82 -6.17
N VAL A 26 5.38 -0.59 -5.70
CA VAL A 26 6.36 -1.67 -5.50
C VAL A 26 6.02 -2.54 -4.29
N LEU A 27 5.50 -1.95 -3.22
CA LEU A 27 5.11 -2.64 -1.99
C LEU A 27 3.65 -3.11 -2.04
N GLY A 28 2.82 -2.52 -2.91
CA GLY A 28 1.39 -2.81 -2.96
C GLY A 28 0.63 -2.25 -1.77
N ALA A 29 1.13 -1.14 -1.22
CA ALA A 29 0.49 -0.44 -0.11
C ALA A 29 -0.68 0.39 -0.65
N SER A 30 -1.77 0.47 0.12
CA SER A 30 -2.85 1.40 -0.19
C SER A 30 -2.43 2.83 0.19
N VAL A 31 -2.80 3.79 -0.66
CA VAL A 31 -2.63 5.22 -0.38
C VAL A 31 -3.93 5.71 0.23
N ILE A 32 -3.84 6.30 1.43
CA ILE A 32 -4.98 6.87 2.14
C ILE A 32 -4.77 8.37 2.24
N THR A 33 -5.68 9.13 1.64
CA THR A 33 -5.65 10.60 1.62
C THR A 33 -6.86 11.12 2.39
N ILE A 34 -6.62 11.84 3.48
CA ILE A 34 -7.69 12.47 4.28
C ILE A 34 -7.96 13.87 3.71
N LEU A 35 -9.19 14.13 3.30
CA LEU A 35 -9.65 15.41 2.78
C LEU A 35 -10.52 16.11 3.85
N GLY A 36 -9.90 17.08 4.51
CA GLY A 36 -10.57 17.86 5.56
C GLY A 36 -10.91 17.00 6.78
N ARG A 37 -12.18 17.06 7.24
CA ARG A 37 -12.65 16.36 8.45
C ARG A 37 -13.57 15.17 8.17
N ASN A 38 -14.13 15.06 6.97
CA ASN A 38 -15.27 14.17 6.71
C ASN A 38 -15.05 13.25 5.50
N GLU A 39 -13.96 13.40 4.77
CA GLU A 39 -13.75 12.67 3.53
C GLU A 39 -12.37 12.00 3.55
N VAL A 40 -12.34 10.76 3.05
CA VAL A 40 -11.13 9.94 2.93
C VAL A 40 -11.16 9.27 1.56
N CYS A 41 -10.10 9.47 0.79
CA CYS A 41 -9.83 8.72 -0.43
C CYS A 41 -8.92 7.54 -0.11
N ILE A 42 -9.30 6.34 -0.54
CA ILE A 42 -8.49 5.14 -0.42
C ILE A 42 -8.19 4.65 -1.84
N GLU A 43 -6.93 4.71 -2.22
CA GLU A 43 -6.45 4.30 -3.53
C GLU A 43 -5.61 3.03 -3.38
N ASN A 44 -6.13 1.91 -3.89
CA ASN A 44 -5.39 0.66 -3.96
C ASN A 44 -5.11 0.31 -5.42
N TYR A 45 -3.86 0.44 -5.84
CA TYR A 45 -3.44 0.11 -7.21
C TYR A 45 -3.56 -1.38 -7.55
N ARG A 46 -3.76 -2.26 -6.56
CA ARG A 46 -4.07 -3.68 -6.77
C ARG A 46 -5.57 -3.96 -6.90
N GLY A 47 -6.42 -2.96 -6.69
CA GLY A 47 -7.87 -3.05 -6.68
C GLY A 47 -8.45 -3.30 -5.30
N ILE A 48 -9.73 -2.94 -5.13
CA ILE A 48 -10.56 -3.29 -3.96
C ILE A 48 -11.42 -4.48 -4.40
N ILE A 49 -11.28 -5.59 -3.72
CA ILE A 49 -11.96 -6.86 -3.99
C ILE A 49 -13.24 -6.95 -3.15
N GLU A 50 -13.27 -6.30 -1.98
CA GLU A 50 -14.39 -6.34 -1.05
C GLU A 50 -14.55 -5.00 -0.31
N TYR A 51 -15.80 -4.53 -0.27
CA TYR A 51 -16.18 -3.29 0.38
C TYR A 51 -17.48 -3.50 1.16
N THR A 52 -17.39 -3.47 2.48
CA THR A 52 -18.52 -3.58 3.42
C THR A 52 -18.47 -2.46 4.45
N ASP A 53 -19.50 -2.35 5.29
CA ASP A 53 -19.56 -1.34 6.36
C ASP A 53 -18.42 -1.45 7.39
N THR A 54 -17.73 -2.60 7.43
CA THR A 54 -16.69 -2.89 8.43
C THR A 54 -15.35 -3.30 7.83
N LEU A 55 -15.27 -3.54 6.51
CA LEU A 55 -14.08 -4.08 5.87
C LEU A 55 -13.84 -3.51 4.46
N ILE A 56 -12.59 -3.18 4.17
CA ILE A 56 -12.08 -2.86 2.83
C ILE A 56 -10.89 -3.78 2.57
N ARG A 57 -10.96 -4.59 1.50
CA ARG A 57 -9.92 -5.58 1.13
C ARG A 57 -9.68 -5.62 -0.37
#